data_AF-A0A7Z9TA30-F1
#
_entry.id   AF-A0A7Z9TA30-F1
#
_cell.length_a   1.000
_cell.length_b   1.000
_cell.length_c   1.000
_cell.angle_alpha   90.00
_cell.angle_beta   90.00
_cell.angle_gamma   90.00
#
_symmetry.space_group_name_H-M   'P 1'
#
loop_
_entity.id
_entity.type
_entity.pdbx_description
1 polymer ?
#
loop_
_entity_poly.entity_id
_entity_poly.type
_entity_poly.pdbx_seq_one_letter_code
_entity_poly.pdbx_strand_id
1 'polypeptide(L)'
;MTHAPVQPKDAASVMLIRSGSRGLEILFLRRNPSLAFQGDHWVFPGGRIDPIDKDVDRPHDELPAAQKAAVREAAEESGVSVPLHSLVYA
;
A
#
# COMPACT_ATOMS: atom_id res chain seq x y z
N MET A 1 -23.24 25.71 -5.58
CA MET A 1 -22.21 25.63 -4.53
C MET A 1 -20.94 25.10 -5.17
N THR A 2 -19.91 25.92 -5.34
CA THR A 2 -18.60 25.44 -5.79
C THR A 2 -17.95 24.72 -4.61
N HIS A 3 -17.97 23.39 -4.61
CA HIS A 3 -17.20 22.62 -3.64
C HIS A 3 -15.72 22.97 -3.83
N ALA A 4 -15.05 23.35 -2.75
CA ALA A 4 -13.60 23.46 -2.77
C ALA A 4 -13.00 22.11 -3.18
N PRO A 5 -11.91 22.09 -3.97
CA PRO A 5 -11.28 20.85 -4.39
C PRO A 5 -10.82 20.04 -3.18
N VAL A 6 -11.11 18.74 -3.19
CA VAL A 6 -10.69 17.81 -2.14
C VAL A 6 -9.18 17.63 -2.22
N GLN A 7 -8.50 17.70 -1.07
CA GLN A 7 -7.07 17.44 -0.99
C GLN A 7 -6.79 15.95 -1.17
N PRO A 8 -5.87 15.56 -2.07
CA PRO A 8 -5.39 14.19 -2.19
C PRO A 8 -4.83 13.69 -0.86
N LYS A 9 -4.96 12.38 -0.63
CA LYS A 9 -4.33 11.70 0.51
C LYS A 9 -3.20 10.83 -0.01
N ASP A 10 -2.04 10.96 0.60
CA ASP A 10 -0.89 10.12 0.27
C ASP A 10 -1.21 8.65 0.56
N ALA A 11 -0.76 7.77 -0.32
CA ALA A 11 -0.99 6.34 -0.25
C ALA A 11 0.18 5.57 -0.87
N ALA A 12 0.34 4.32 -0.46
CA ALA A 12 1.34 3.41 -1.00
C ALA A 12 0.74 2.03 -1.23
N SER A 13 1.23 1.34 -2.25
CA SER A 13 0.88 -0.05 -2.56
C SER A 13 2.15 -0.85 -2.82
N VAL A 14 2.12 -2.15 -2.51
CA VAL A 14 3.26 -3.06 -2.74
C VAL A 14 2.86 -4.23 -3.62
N MET A 15 3.71 -4.55 -4.59
CA MET A 15 3.60 -5.77 -5.38
C MET A 15 4.42 -6.88 -4.72
N LEU A 16 3.74 -7.86 -4.11
CA LEU A 16 4.42 -9.03 -3.55
C LEU A 16 4.57 -10.09 -4.62
N ILE A 17 5.82 -10.41 -4.93
CA ILE A 17 6.17 -11.35 -5.98
C ILE A 17 6.86 -12.59 -5.41
N ARG A 18 6.62 -13.74 -6.03
CA ARG A 18 7.37 -14.96 -5.77
C ARG A 18 7.56 -15.77 -7.05
N SER A 19 8.54 -16.66 -7.04
CA SER A 19 8.65 -17.70 -8.06
C SER A 19 7.59 -18.79 -7.81
N GLY A 20 6.80 -19.09 -8.83
CA GLY A 20 5.85 -20.20 -8.88
C GLY A 20 6.26 -21.26 -9.90
N SER A 21 5.51 -22.37 -9.95
CA SER A 21 5.81 -23.50 -10.85
C SER A 21 5.65 -23.18 -12.34
N ARG A 22 4.93 -22.10 -12.67
CA ARG A 22 4.66 -21.65 -14.05
C ARG A 22 5.24 -20.26 -14.37
N GLY A 23 6.13 -19.74 -13.52
CA GLY A 23 6.71 -18.40 -13.64
C GLY A 23 6.44 -17.53 -12.42
N LEU A 24 6.53 -16.22 -12.59
CA LEU A 24 6.27 -15.25 -11.51
C LEU A 24 4.80 -15.26 -11.11
N GLU A 25 4.57 -15.24 -9.80
CA GLU A 25 3.26 -15.08 -9.19
C GLU A 25 3.23 -13.78 -8.40
N ILE A 26 2.10 -13.07 -8.47
CA ILE A 26 1.87 -11.79 -7.79
C ILE A 26 0.66 -11.93 -6.87
N LEU A 27 0.77 -11.46 -5.64
CA LEU A 27 -0.37 -11.41 -4.72
C LEU A 27 -1.32 -10.27 -5.11
N PHE A 28 -2.59 -10.62 -5.30
CA PHE A 28 -3.70 -9.69 -5.39
C PHE A 28 -4.73 -9.99 -4.29
N LEU A 29 -5.37 -8.94 -3.80
CA LEU A 29 -6.47 -8.99 -2.84
C LEU A 29 -7.77 -8.62 -3.54
N ARG A 30 -8.87 -9.29 -3.18
CA ARG A 30 -10.21 -8.92 -3.64
C ARG A 30 -10.86 -8.06 -2.56
N ARG A 31 -11.14 -6.80 -2.90
CA ARG A 31 -11.74 -5.86 -1.95
C ARG A 31 -13.15 -6.30 -1.56
N ASN A 32 -13.53 -6.06 -0.29
CA ASN A 32 -14.87 -6.34 0.17
C ASN A 32 -15.91 -5.62 -0.72
N PRO A 33 -16.89 -6.33 -1.30
CA PRO A 33 -17.91 -5.74 -2.16
C PRO A 33 -18.72 -4.62 -1.50
N SER A 34 -18.80 -4.58 -0.16
CA SER A 34 -19.56 -3.57 0.57
C SER A 34 -18.85 -2.21 0.70
N LEU A 35 -17.61 -2.09 0.23
CA LEU A 35 -16.87 -0.83 0.28
C LEU A 35 -17.45 0.20 -0.70
N ALA A 36 -17.73 1.40 -0.20
CA ALA A 36 -18.33 2.51 -0.97
C ALA A 36 -17.46 3.01 -2.15
N PHE A 37 -16.20 2.55 -2.24
CA PHE A 37 -15.27 2.90 -3.31
C PHE A 37 -14.45 1.67 -3.74
N GLN A 38 -14.54 1.33 -5.03
CA GLN A 38 -13.83 0.20 -5.68
C GLN A 38 -14.09 -1.15 -4.98
N GLY A 39 -15.34 -1.43 -4.58
CA GLY A 39 -15.73 -2.76 -4.10
C GLY A 39 -15.55 -3.82 -5.20
N ASP A 40 -15.22 -5.05 -4.81
CA ASP A 40 -15.04 -6.21 -5.69
C ASP A 40 -13.86 -6.17 -6.69
N HIS A 41 -13.03 -5.12 -6.64
CA HIS A 41 -11.84 -5.02 -7.48
C HIS A 41 -10.68 -5.84 -6.92
N TRP A 42 -9.87 -6.37 -7.83
CA TRP A 42 -8.56 -6.93 -7.52
C TRP A 42 -7.54 -5.80 -7.39
N VAL A 43 -6.86 -5.75 -6.26
CA VAL A 43 -5.87 -4.72 -5.93
C VAL A 43 -4.59 -5.34 -5.39
N PHE A 44 -3.50 -4.60 -5.47
CA PHE A 44 -2.33 -4.88 -4.65
C PHE A 44 -2.61 -4.50 -3.20
N PRO A 45 -2.00 -5.18 -2.22
CA PRO A 45 -2.02 -4.71 -0.83
C PRO A 45 -1.52 -3.27 -0.75
N GLY A 46 -2.20 -2.44 0.03
CA GLY A 46 -1.81 -1.05 0.20
C GLY A 46 -2.92 -0.15 0.73
N GLY A 47 -2.52 1.04 1.14
CA GLY A 47 -3.42 1.96 1.83
C GLY A 47 -2.80 3.32 2.05
N ARG A 48 -3.37 4.07 2.99
CA ARG A 48 -2.97 5.46 3.24
C ARG A 48 -1.66 5.49 3.99
N ILE A 49 -0.86 6.53 3.74
CA ILE A 49 0.27 6.85 4.60
C ILE A 49 -0.28 7.56 5.84
N ASP A 50 -0.11 6.93 6.99
CA ASP A 50 -0.55 7.45 8.28
C ASP A 50 0.59 8.23 8.98
N PRO A 51 0.28 9.07 9.97
CA PRO A 51 1.31 9.81 10.71
C PRO A 51 2.40 8.92 11.33
N ILE A 52 2.07 7.66 11.68
CA ILE A 52 3.02 6.70 12.25
C ILE A 52 4.08 6.23 11.24
N ASP A 53 3.79 6.34 9.94
CA ASP A 53 4.73 5.94 8.89
C ASP A 53 5.78 7.03 8.65
N LYS A 54 5.50 8.29 9.00
CA LYS A 54 6.36 9.44 8.74
C LYS A 54 7.54 9.51 9.72
N ASP A 55 8.69 9.94 9.22
CA ASP A 55 9.85 10.28 10.06
C ASP A 55 9.67 11.71 10.58
N VAL A 56 9.65 11.87 11.91
CA VAL A 56 9.44 13.18 12.57
C VAL A 56 10.61 14.11 12.31
N ASP A 57 11.83 13.57 12.20
CA ASP A 57 13.03 14.36 11.95
C ASP A 57 13.19 14.69 10.47
N ARG A 58 12.47 13.98 9.59
CA ARG A 58 12.48 14.14 8.13
C ARG A 58 11.06 14.11 7.55
N PRO A 59 10.24 15.13 7.85
CA PRO A 59 8.82 15.13 7.51
C PRO A 59 8.53 15.21 5.99
N HIS A 60 9.55 15.54 5.19
CA HIS A 60 9.48 15.64 3.73
C HIS A 60 10.05 14.41 3.01
N ASP A 61 10.59 13.42 3.74
CA ASP A 61 11.06 12.17 3.15
C ASP A 61 9.86 11.25 2.85
N GLU A 62 9.32 11.35 1.64
CA GLU A 62 8.12 10.61 1.22
C GLU A 62 8.38 9.10 1.05
N LEU A 63 9.53 8.72 0.51
CA LEU A 63 9.83 7.32 0.17
C LEU A 63 9.86 6.41 1.41
N PRO A 64 10.59 6.73 2.51
CA PRO A 64 10.55 5.93 3.73
C PRO A 64 9.15 5.79 4.33
N ALA A 65 8.33 6.86 4.26
CA ALA A 65 6.95 6.82 4.74
C ALA A 65 6.09 5.90 3.87
N ALA A 66 6.23 5.97 2.54
CA ALA A 66 5.54 5.10 1.61
C ALA A 66 5.92 3.62 1.81
N GLN A 67 7.21 3.33 2.02
CA GLN A 67 7.70 1.97 2.28
C GLN A 67 7.12 1.38 3.57
N LYS A 68 7.10 2.15 4.66
CA LYS A 68 6.51 1.72 5.94
C LYS A 68 5.02 1.49 5.82
N ALA A 69 4.29 2.42 5.19
CA ALA A 69 2.86 2.27 4.94
C ALA A 69 2.57 1.00 4.12
N ALA A 70 3.31 0.77 3.05
CA ALA A 70 3.08 -0.40 2.20
C ALA A 70 3.36 -1.74 2.94
N VAL A 71 4.38 -1.81 3.79
CA VAL A 71 4.67 -2.99 4.63
C VAL A 71 3.57 -3.20 5.67
N ARG A 72 3.14 -2.14 6.36
CA ARG A 72 2.07 -2.18 7.35
C ARG A 72 0.77 -2.68 6.73
N GLU A 73 0.36 -2.08 5.62
CA GLU A 73 -0.88 -2.44 4.91
C GLU A 73 -0.82 -3.87 4.35
N ALA A 74 0.33 -4.33 3.84
CA ALA A 74 0.49 -5.72 3.42
C ALA A 74 0.24 -6.70 4.58
N ALA A 75 0.74 -6.39 5.77
CA ALA A 75 0.52 -7.21 6.96
C ALA A 75 -0.95 -7.17 7.41
N GLU A 76 -1.58 -5.99 7.42
CA GLU A 76 -2.97 -5.80 7.85
C GLU A 76 -3.98 -6.45 6.90
N GLU A 77 -3.83 -6.28 5.59
CA GLU A 77 -4.82 -6.72 4.59
C GLU A 77 -4.64 -8.19 4.16
N SER A 78 -3.41 -8.73 4.25
CA SER A 78 -3.10 -10.07 3.74
C SER A 78 -2.42 -11.00 4.76
N GLY A 79 -2.00 -10.49 5.92
CA GLY A 79 -1.23 -11.25 6.90
C GLY A 79 0.21 -11.53 6.50
N VAL A 80 0.72 -10.92 5.42
CA VAL A 80 2.08 -11.15 4.92
C VAL A 80 3.04 -10.13 5.52
N SER A 81 4.03 -10.61 6.27
CA SER A 81 5.11 -9.78 6.80
C SER A 81 6.24 -9.63 5.79
N VAL A 82 6.63 -8.39 5.50
CA VAL A 82 7.66 -8.04 4.51
C VAL A 82 8.75 -7.22 5.19
N PRO A 83 10.03 -7.64 5.17
CA PRO A 83 11.11 -6.83 5.69
C PRO A 83 11.26 -5.53 4.89
N LEU A 84 11.36 -4.38 5.57
CA LEU A 84 11.46 -3.08 4.90
C LEU A 84 12.64 -3.02 3.90
N HIS A 85 13.78 -3.63 4.26
CA HIS A 85 14.98 -3.65 3.43
C HIS A 85 14.88 -4.56 2.19
N SER A 86 13.87 -5.44 2.11
CA SER A 86 13.68 -6.31 0.94
C SER A 86 12.85 -5.63 -0.15
N LEU A 87 12.30 -4.45 0.12
CA LEU A 87 11.60 -3.67 -0.89
C LEU A 87 12.60 -3.21 -1.95
N VAL A 88 12.26 -3.48 -3.21
CA VAL A 88 12.99 -2.97 -4.37
C VAL A 88 12.14 -1.88 -5.02
N TYR A 89 12.77 -0.78 -5.40
CA TYR A 89 12.17 0.25 -6.25
C TYR A 89 12.96 0.27 -7.57
N ALA A 90 12.25 0.42 -8.67
CA ALA A 90 12.80 0.55 -10.02
C ALA A 90 12.23 1.80 -10.67
#